data_AF-W1J0K9-F1
#
_entry.id   AF-W1J0K9-F1
#
_cell.length_a   1.000
_cell.length_b   1.000
_cell.length_c   1.000
_cell.angle_alpha   90.00
_cell.angle_beta   90.00
_cell.angle_gamma   90.00
#
_symmetry.space_group_name_H-M   'P 1'
#
loop_
_entity.id
_entity.type
_entity.pdbx_description
1 polymer ?
#
loop_
_entity_poly.entity_id
_entity_poly.type
_entity_poly.pdbx_seq_one_letter_code
_entity_poly.pdbx_strand_id
1 'polypeptide(L)'
;MAASRLQPQDAVTGVPEEQERQAVENAKLMLVAQLAQYKRESVSELDDSKGPNFDISAKPDTETQTGRPMRPFNVGGTMIQRIVVISTMKKPVMVRAVFKDGDLLLEDRKRLPPTRKAMLSALSKDIPKMVRAGFKVLVEEISGDIAQHIGAVRIRLSDKHHDGRPVIVVTVERYHELKSQGSLIYPPKGKSLYDISPSLLDVEFNPAGEPVYRIDWTSLTPEHVLMLLVVYSTVFNNVGSEAYINAMHSTGVDNAFSPLTALFNLVGAYDRQVEKDTVSSTLTGTRIDKQTVIL
;
A
#
# COMPACT_ATOMS: atom_id res chain seq x y z
N MET A 1 26.22 67.72 6.51
CA MET A 1 25.04 67.14 5.82
C MET A 1 25.59 66.18 4.76
N ALA A 2 25.29 64.89 4.67
CA ALA A 2 24.45 64.00 5.45
C ALA A 2 25.05 62.58 5.33
N ALA A 3 25.19 61.87 6.45
CA ALA A 3 25.48 60.46 6.50
C ALA A 3 24.17 59.70 6.25
N SER A 4 24.08 58.89 5.20
CA SER A 4 22.97 57.96 5.01
C SER A 4 23.42 56.57 5.49
N ARG A 5 22.91 56.20 6.67
CA ARG A 5 23.05 54.89 7.29
C ARG A 5 22.29 53.85 6.48
N LEU A 6 22.96 52.76 6.11
CA LEU A 6 22.33 51.49 5.78
C LEU A 6 21.64 50.94 7.05
N GLN A 7 20.33 50.71 6.98
CA GLN A 7 19.61 49.87 7.94
C GLN A 7 19.66 48.41 7.47
N PRO A 8 19.98 47.43 8.34
CA PRO A 8 19.52 46.07 8.16
C PRO A 8 18.12 45.92 8.78
N GLN A 9 17.13 45.58 7.95
CA GLN A 9 15.90 44.94 8.39
C GLN A 9 16.17 43.44 8.58
N ASP A 10 15.29 42.79 9.36
CA ASP A 10 15.21 41.35 9.66
C ASP A 10 15.86 40.87 10.97
N ALA A 11 15.28 41.33 12.08
CA ALA A 11 15.25 40.54 13.31
C ALA A 11 14.06 39.57 13.24
N VAL A 12 14.33 38.30 12.89
CA VAL A 12 13.39 37.19 13.06
C VAL A 12 13.18 36.99 14.55
N THR A 13 11.98 37.35 15.02
CA THR A 13 11.52 37.13 16.39
C THR A 13 11.32 35.64 16.59
N GLY A 14 12.30 34.99 17.23
CA GLY A 14 12.16 33.62 17.72
C GLY A 14 11.02 33.56 18.74
N VAL A 15 10.04 32.70 18.48
CA VAL A 15 9.03 32.31 19.47
C VAL A 15 9.79 31.71 20.67
N PRO A 16 9.53 32.14 21.92
CA PRO A 16 10.25 31.61 23.07
C PRO A 16 9.97 30.11 23.20
N GLU A 17 11.02 29.29 23.28
CA GLU A 17 10.99 27.81 23.41
C GLU A 17 10.00 27.30 24.47
N GLU A 18 9.65 28.13 25.44
CA GLU A 18 8.71 27.84 26.51
C GLU A 18 7.26 27.70 26.01
N GLN A 19 6.83 28.50 25.02
CA GLN A 19 5.50 28.39 24.41
C GLN A 19 5.36 27.13 23.56
N GLU A 20 6.44 26.71 22.89
CA GLU A 20 6.47 25.48 22.11
C GLU A 20 6.43 24.25 23.01
N ARG A 21 7.18 24.26 24.13
CA ARG A 21 7.11 23.20 25.15
C ARG A 21 5.71 23.09 25.75
N GLN A 22 5.06 24.22 26.03
CA GLN A 22 3.71 24.22 26.58
C GLN A 22 2.66 23.76 25.56
N ALA A 23 2.82 24.08 24.29
CA ALA A 23 1.99 23.56 23.21
C ALA A 23 2.13 22.04 23.03
N VAL A 24 3.35 21.52 23.13
CA VAL A 24 3.63 20.07 23.07
C VAL A 24 3.05 19.34 24.29
N GLU A 25 3.13 19.93 25.48
CA GLU A 25 2.57 19.34 26.69
C GLU A 25 1.03 19.31 26.65
N ASN A 26 0.41 20.39 26.19
CA ASN A 26 -1.05 20.44 25.96
C ASN A 26 -1.50 19.43 24.90
N ALA A 27 -0.74 19.25 23.83
CA ALA A 27 -1.02 18.24 22.81
C ALA A 27 -0.93 16.80 23.36
N LYS A 28 0.05 16.52 24.22
CA LYS A 28 0.17 15.22 24.92
C LYS A 28 -1.03 14.94 25.81
N LEU A 29 -1.46 15.93 26.60
CA LEU A 29 -2.64 15.83 27.47
C LEU A 29 -3.92 15.55 26.67
N MET A 30 -4.07 16.21 25.51
CA MET A 30 -5.23 16.00 24.64
C MET A 30 -5.25 14.58 24.05
N LEU A 31 -4.10 14.05 23.66
CA LEU A 31 -3.98 12.69 23.12
C LEU A 31 -4.28 11.62 24.18
N VAL A 32 -3.81 11.83 25.41
CA VAL A 32 -4.10 10.94 26.55
C VAL A 32 -5.59 10.93 26.88
N ALA A 33 -6.26 12.09 26.80
CA ALA A 33 -7.70 12.18 27.00
C ALA A 33 -8.50 11.42 25.92
N GLN A 34 -8.09 11.53 24.64
CA GLN A 34 -8.71 10.79 23.54
C GLN A 34 -8.51 9.27 23.68
N LEU A 35 -7.31 8.83 24.08
CA LEU A 35 -7.03 7.42 24.37
C LEU A 35 -7.87 6.88 25.54
N ALA A 36 -8.10 7.70 26.57
CA ALA A 36 -8.95 7.32 27.71
C ALA A 36 -10.43 7.20 27.33
N GLN A 37 -10.94 8.05 26.42
CA GLN A 37 -12.30 7.92 25.87
C GLN A 37 -12.45 6.66 25.01
N TYR A 38 -11.50 6.42 24.11
CA TYR A 38 -11.52 5.22 23.26
C TYR A 38 -11.50 3.92 24.09
N LYS A 39 -10.74 3.89 25.19
CA LYS A 39 -10.71 2.74 26.11
C LYS A 39 -12.00 2.55 26.90
N ARG A 40 -12.78 3.61 27.15
CA ARG A 40 -14.12 3.48 27.78
C ARG A 40 -15.16 2.96 26.80
N GLU A 41 -15.14 3.45 25.56
CA GLU A 41 -16.11 3.05 24.52
C GLU A 41 -15.90 1.58 24.09
N SER A 42 -14.65 1.14 23.99
CA SER A 42 -14.31 -0.27 23.66
C SER A 42 -14.66 -1.29 24.74
N VAL A 43 -14.81 -0.88 26.01
CA VAL A 43 -15.23 -1.77 27.10
C VAL A 43 -16.76 -1.90 27.17
N SER A 44 -17.52 -0.94 26.64
CA SER A 44 -18.99 -0.99 26.61
C SER A 44 -19.59 -1.85 25.49
N GLU A 45 -18.81 -2.27 24.49
CA GLU A 45 -19.30 -3.08 23.35
C GLU A 45 -19.12 -4.59 23.52
N LEU A 46 -18.63 -5.06 24.67
CA LEU A 46 -18.25 -6.47 24.90
C LEU A 46 -19.26 -7.32 25.69
N ASP A 47 -20.45 -6.81 26.03
CA ASP A 47 -21.40 -7.52 26.92
C ASP A 47 -22.62 -8.17 26.21
N ASP A 48 -22.64 -8.23 24.88
CA ASP A 48 -23.74 -8.87 24.13
C ASP A 48 -23.22 -9.78 23.00
N SER A 49 -22.79 -11.01 23.33
CA SER A 49 -23.06 -12.17 22.47
C SER A 49 -22.73 -13.50 23.15
N LYS A 50 -23.76 -14.35 23.28
CA LYS A 50 -23.66 -15.76 23.64
C LYS A 50 -22.91 -16.54 22.55
N GLY A 51 -21.78 -17.15 22.89
CA GLY A 51 -21.02 -18.03 22.00
C GLY A 51 -21.64 -19.43 21.86
N PRO A 52 -21.44 -20.14 20.73
CA PRO A 52 -21.76 -21.56 20.63
C PRO A 52 -20.58 -22.43 21.10
N ASN A 53 -20.93 -23.51 21.82
CA ASN A 53 -20.02 -24.59 22.23
C ASN A 53 -19.31 -25.23 21.03
N PHE A 54 -17.99 -25.37 21.11
CA PHE A 54 -17.21 -26.25 20.23
C PHE A 54 -16.45 -27.28 21.08
N ASP A 55 -16.67 -28.54 20.73
CA ASP A 55 -16.14 -29.75 21.35
C ASP A 55 -14.70 -30.00 20.86
N ILE A 56 -13.75 -30.15 21.78
CA ILE A 56 -12.33 -30.37 21.48
C ILE A 56 -12.03 -31.85 21.66
N SER A 57 -11.93 -32.59 20.56
CA SER A 57 -11.31 -33.91 20.55
C SER A 57 -10.66 -34.18 19.19
N ALA A 58 -9.36 -33.91 19.11
CA ALA A 58 -8.48 -34.53 18.12
C ALA A 58 -7.05 -34.57 18.68
N LYS A 59 -6.49 -35.78 18.75
CA LYS A 59 -5.11 -36.06 19.20
C LYS A 59 -4.09 -35.57 18.17
N PRO A 60 -2.85 -35.23 18.58
CA PRO A 60 -1.80 -34.83 17.65
C PRO A 60 -1.07 -36.05 17.07
N ASP A 61 -1.13 -36.23 15.76
CA ASP A 61 -0.26 -37.16 15.05
C ASP A 61 1.13 -36.56 14.88
N THR A 62 2.12 -37.32 15.30
CA THR A 62 3.55 -37.01 15.27
C THR A 62 4.13 -37.60 13.99
N GLU A 63 4.40 -36.79 12.97
CA GLU A 63 5.27 -37.17 11.86
C GLU A 63 6.20 -36.03 11.43
N THR A 64 7.49 -36.34 11.52
CA THR A 64 8.66 -35.53 11.21
C THR A 64 8.76 -35.31 9.69
N GLN A 65 8.38 -34.13 9.18
CA GLN A 65 8.61 -33.77 7.77
C GLN A 65 9.93 -33.02 7.60
N THR A 66 10.95 -33.70 7.06
CA THR A 66 12.12 -33.07 6.46
C THR A 66 11.89 -32.89 4.96
N GLY A 67 12.13 -31.68 4.44
CA GLY A 67 12.48 -31.46 3.03
C GLY A 67 11.37 -31.32 1.98
N ARG A 68 10.28 -30.58 2.23
CA ARG A 68 9.39 -30.12 1.13
C ARG A 68 9.81 -28.74 0.62
N PRO A 69 9.97 -28.52 -0.70
CA PRO A 69 10.17 -27.19 -1.25
C PRO A 69 8.94 -26.33 -0.92
N MET A 70 9.17 -25.10 -0.44
CA MET A 70 8.10 -24.15 -0.15
C MET A 70 7.20 -24.01 -1.37
N ARG A 71 5.93 -24.42 -1.22
CA ARG A 71 4.89 -24.03 -2.17
C ARG A 71 4.66 -22.53 -2.02
N PRO A 72 4.40 -21.79 -3.11
CA PRO A 72 3.99 -20.40 -2.99
C PRO A 72 2.76 -20.31 -2.09
N PHE A 73 2.77 -19.31 -1.21
CA PHE A 73 1.68 -18.95 -0.31
C PHE A 73 0.34 -18.99 -1.05
N ASN A 74 -0.47 -20.02 -0.80
CA ASN A 74 -1.85 -20.06 -1.26
C ASN A 74 -2.72 -19.55 -0.12
N VAL A 75 -3.04 -18.25 -0.14
CA VAL A 75 -4.01 -17.63 0.77
C VAL A 75 -5.39 -18.09 0.31
N GLY A 76 -5.96 -19.07 1.02
CA GLY A 76 -7.22 -19.75 0.70
C GLY A 76 -8.49 -18.90 0.86
N GLY A 77 -8.54 -17.74 0.21
CA GLY A 77 -9.74 -16.95 -0.01
C GLY A 77 -9.64 -16.29 -1.38
N THR A 78 -10.70 -16.38 -2.18
CA THR A 78 -10.80 -15.67 -3.46
C THR A 78 -10.54 -14.18 -3.24
N MET A 79 -9.37 -13.69 -3.66
CA MET A 79 -9.01 -12.29 -3.50
C MET A 79 -9.81 -11.46 -4.50
N ILE A 80 -10.90 -10.85 -4.03
CA ILE A 80 -11.69 -9.91 -4.83
C ILE A 80 -11.09 -8.52 -4.68
N GLN A 81 -10.56 -7.97 -5.77
CA GLN A 81 -10.09 -6.58 -5.78
C GLN A 81 -11.13 -5.70 -6.47
N ARG A 82 -11.60 -4.67 -5.77
CA ARG A 82 -12.53 -3.67 -6.30
C ARG A 82 -11.73 -2.45 -6.71
N ILE A 83 -11.87 -2.05 -7.97
CA ILE A 83 -10.99 -1.08 -8.61
C ILE A 83 -11.82 0.09 -9.15
N VAL A 84 -11.27 1.29 -9.03
CA VAL A 84 -11.77 2.48 -9.73
C VAL A 84 -10.58 3.14 -10.42
N VAL A 85 -10.73 3.44 -11.70
CA VAL A 85 -9.72 4.18 -12.46
C VAL A 85 -10.33 5.46 -13.02
N ILE A 86 -9.56 6.52 -13.01
CA ILE A 86 -9.99 7.85 -13.48
C ILE A 86 -8.90 8.38 -14.41
N SER A 87 -9.27 8.82 -15.61
CA SER A 87 -8.39 9.63 -16.46
C SER A 87 -8.87 11.07 -16.45
N THR A 88 -7.93 11.99 -16.22
CA THR A 88 -8.20 13.44 -16.15
C THR A 88 -7.88 14.17 -17.46
N MET A 89 -7.56 13.43 -18.52
CA MET A 89 -7.31 13.97 -19.87
C MET A 89 -8.50 14.75 -20.44
N LYS A 90 -8.33 15.40 -21.61
CA LYS A 90 -9.31 16.30 -22.27
C LYS A 90 -10.77 15.83 -22.27
N LYS A 91 -11.03 14.53 -22.24
CA LYS A 91 -12.35 13.93 -22.03
C LYS A 91 -12.31 13.05 -20.77
N PRO A 92 -12.51 13.63 -19.57
CA PRO A 92 -12.37 12.90 -18.34
C PRO A 92 -13.38 11.76 -18.24
N VAL A 93 -12.89 10.59 -17.86
CA VAL A 93 -13.68 9.36 -17.81
C VAL A 93 -13.26 8.54 -16.61
N MET A 94 -14.20 7.75 -16.09
CA MET A 94 -13.99 6.83 -14.99
C MET A 94 -14.59 5.48 -15.34
N VAL A 95 -13.93 4.41 -14.91
CA VAL A 95 -14.45 3.04 -14.97
C VAL A 95 -14.27 2.40 -13.59
N ARG A 96 -15.25 1.59 -13.21
CA ARG A 96 -15.11 0.64 -12.10
C ARG A 96 -14.81 -0.73 -12.67
N ALA A 97 -14.02 -1.50 -11.94
CA ALA A 97 -13.70 -2.86 -12.31
C ALA A 97 -13.61 -3.75 -11.07
N VAL A 98 -13.71 -5.05 -11.30
CA VAL A 98 -13.50 -6.08 -10.29
C VAL A 98 -12.53 -7.10 -10.86
N PHE A 99 -11.45 -7.38 -10.13
CA PHE A 99 -10.55 -8.49 -10.42
C PHE A 99 -10.83 -9.63 -9.45
N LYS A 100 -11.18 -10.79 -9.97
CA LYS A 100 -11.58 -11.96 -9.19
C LYS A 100 -11.20 -13.24 -9.93
N ASP A 101 -10.51 -14.16 -9.26
CA ASP A 101 -10.16 -15.49 -9.78
C ASP A 101 -9.44 -15.44 -11.16
N GLY A 102 -8.64 -14.40 -11.41
CA GLY A 102 -7.94 -14.20 -12.69
C GLY A 102 -8.74 -13.43 -13.73
N ASP A 103 -10.05 -13.28 -13.56
CA ASP A 103 -10.91 -12.52 -14.46
C ASP A 103 -11.01 -11.05 -14.05
N LEU A 104 -10.93 -10.17 -15.04
CA LEU A 104 -11.04 -8.73 -14.90
C LEU A 104 -12.31 -8.24 -15.58
N LEU A 105 -13.31 -7.89 -14.76
CA LEU A 105 -14.60 -7.39 -15.18
C LEU A 105 -14.62 -5.87 -15.16
N LEU A 106 -14.93 -5.25 -16.30
CA LEU A 106 -15.09 -3.80 -16.42
C LEU A 106 -16.58 -3.43 -16.47
N GLU A 107 -16.96 -2.44 -15.67
CA GLU A 107 -18.27 -1.79 -15.77
C GLU A 107 -18.30 -0.71 -16.86
N ASP A 108 -19.51 -0.23 -17.18
CA ASP A 108 -19.70 0.87 -18.12
C ASP A 108 -18.96 2.14 -17.67
N ARG A 109 -18.33 2.82 -18.62
CA ARG A 109 -17.64 4.08 -18.33
C ARG A 109 -18.60 5.20 -18.00
N LYS A 110 -18.23 5.99 -17.00
CA LYS A 110 -18.88 7.24 -16.62
C LYS A 110 -18.06 8.42 -17.15
N ARG A 111 -18.68 9.29 -17.94
CA ARG A 111 -18.07 10.57 -18.31
C ARG A 111 -18.06 11.50 -17.11
N LEU A 112 -16.96 12.20 -16.92
CA LEU A 112 -16.78 13.17 -15.85
C LEU A 112 -16.79 14.59 -16.44
N PRO A 113 -17.14 15.61 -15.63
CA PRO A 113 -17.06 17.01 -16.05
C PRO A 113 -15.64 17.38 -16.51
N PRO A 114 -15.47 18.18 -17.58
CA PRO A 114 -14.16 18.50 -18.13
C PRO A 114 -13.37 19.52 -17.29
N THR A 115 -14.04 20.32 -16.46
CA THR A 115 -13.39 21.33 -15.64
C THR A 115 -12.98 20.75 -14.29
N ARG A 116 -11.76 21.05 -13.83
CA ARG A 116 -11.22 20.54 -12.55
C ARG A 116 -12.17 20.75 -11.38
N LYS A 117 -12.73 21.96 -11.21
CA LYS A 117 -13.66 22.28 -10.11
C LYS A 117 -14.91 21.40 -10.12
N ALA A 118 -15.54 21.22 -11.29
CA ALA A 118 -16.73 20.40 -11.41
C ALA A 118 -16.42 18.90 -11.27
N MET A 119 -15.26 18.47 -11.78
CA MET A 119 -14.79 17.10 -11.61
C MET A 119 -14.56 16.76 -10.14
N LEU A 120 -13.87 17.64 -9.41
CA LEU A 120 -13.63 17.48 -7.98
C LEU A 120 -14.96 17.39 -7.23
N SER A 121 -15.87 18.33 -7.47
CA SER A 121 -17.20 18.30 -6.87
C SER A 121 -17.96 16.99 -7.16
N ALA A 122 -17.83 16.44 -8.37
CA ALA A 122 -18.47 15.17 -8.74
C ALA A 122 -17.82 13.94 -8.07
N LEU A 123 -16.51 13.97 -7.80
CA LEU A 123 -15.75 12.85 -7.24
C LEU A 123 -15.70 12.86 -5.70
N SER A 124 -15.67 14.05 -5.07
CA SER A 124 -15.47 14.20 -3.62
C SER A 124 -16.56 13.57 -2.75
N LYS A 125 -17.73 13.24 -3.31
CA LYS A 125 -18.83 12.61 -2.55
C LYS A 125 -18.67 11.11 -2.42
N ASP A 126 -18.39 10.44 -3.53
CA ASP A 126 -18.47 8.97 -3.62
C ASP A 126 -17.09 8.31 -3.53
N ILE A 127 -16.06 8.89 -4.15
CA ILE A 127 -14.73 8.27 -4.20
C ILE A 127 -14.11 8.09 -2.81
N PRO A 128 -14.12 9.08 -1.89
CA PRO A 128 -13.58 8.88 -0.54
C PRO A 128 -14.31 7.80 0.26
N LYS A 129 -15.59 7.52 -0.05
CA LYS A 129 -16.33 6.42 0.57
C LYS A 129 -15.86 5.08 0.01
N MET A 130 -15.61 5.02 -1.29
CA MET A 130 -15.08 3.82 -1.96
C MET A 130 -13.68 3.49 -1.46
N VAL A 131 -12.80 4.48 -1.31
CA VAL A 131 -11.46 4.30 -0.74
C VAL A 131 -11.56 3.69 0.66
N ARG A 132 -12.40 4.25 1.55
CA ARG A 132 -12.65 3.70 2.89
C ARG A 132 -13.27 2.29 2.87
N ALA A 133 -14.03 1.96 1.83
CA ALA A 133 -14.56 0.61 1.61
C ALA A 133 -13.54 -0.37 1.00
N GLY A 134 -12.26 0.01 0.90
CA GLY A 134 -11.18 -0.84 0.40
C GLY A 134 -11.05 -0.88 -1.12
N PHE A 135 -11.71 0.03 -1.85
CA PHE A 135 -11.46 0.12 -3.29
C PHE A 135 -10.07 0.66 -3.57
N LYS A 136 -9.40 0.05 -4.54
CA LYS A 136 -8.20 0.58 -5.13
C LYS A 136 -8.54 1.64 -6.16
N VAL A 137 -8.28 2.90 -5.82
CA VAL A 137 -8.58 4.04 -6.68
C VAL A 137 -7.30 4.60 -7.28
N LEU A 138 -7.19 4.57 -8.60
CA LEU A 138 -6.07 5.10 -9.38
C LEU A 138 -6.54 6.29 -10.23
N VAL A 139 -5.75 7.36 -10.26
CA VAL A 139 -6.03 8.56 -11.05
C VAL A 139 -4.84 8.84 -11.96
N GLU A 140 -5.08 8.86 -13.26
CA GLU A 140 -4.16 9.43 -14.23
C GLU A 140 -4.23 10.95 -14.17
N GLU A 141 -3.17 11.56 -13.64
CA GLU A 141 -3.03 13.00 -13.47
C GLU A 141 -1.56 13.41 -13.44
N ILE A 142 -1.27 14.62 -13.95
CA ILE A 142 0.08 15.19 -13.93
C ILE A 142 0.45 15.72 -12.53
N SER A 143 -0.34 16.62 -11.95
CA SER A 143 -0.03 17.28 -10.67
C SER A 143 -0.34 16.42 -9.44
N GLY A 144 -1.39 15.60 -9.51
CA GLY A 144 -1.85 14.77 -8.38
C GLY A 144 -2.85 15.45 -7.44
N ASP A 145 -3.28 16.67 -7.74
CA ASP A 145 -4.18 17.46 -6.89
C ASP A 145 -5.55 16.76 -6.71
N ILE A 146 -6.11 16.22 -7.80
CA ILE A 146 -7.40 15.53 -7.76
C ILE A 146 -7.24 14.22 -6.97
N ALA A 147 -6.17 13.46 -7.25
CA ALA A 147 -5.90 12.21 -6.57
C ALA A 147 -5.77 12.40 -5.05
N GLN A 148 -4.96 13.37 -4.62
CA GLN A 148 -4.75 13.68 -3.21
C GLN A 148 -6.05 14.09 -2.51
N HIS A 149 -6.85 14.94 -3.15
CA HIS A 149 -8.09 15.43 -2.55
C HIS A 149 -9.14 14.35 -2.33
N ILE A 150 -9.18 13.31 -3.18
CA ILE A 150 -10.16 12.22 -3.08
C ILE A 150 -9.62 10.96 -2.40
N GLY A 151 -8.39 11.00 -1.88
CA GLY A 151 -7.72 9.86 -1.23
C GLY A 151 -7.32 8.75 -2.21
N ALA A 152 -7.09 9.08 -3.48
CA ALA A 152 -6.69 8.14 -4.52
C ALA A 152 -5.20 8.17 -4.79
N VAL A 153 -4.71 7.14 -5.49
CA VAL A 153 -3.30 7.05 -5.90
C VAL A 153 -3.13 7.72 -7.26
N ARG A 154 -2.29 8.74 -7.32
CA ARG A 154 -1.85 9.32 -8.59
C ARG A 154 -0.92 8.35 -9.30
N ILE A 155 -1.21 8.03 -10.56
CA ILE A 155 -0.36 7.20 -11.42
C ILE A 155 -0.28 7.84 -12.81
N ARG A 156 0.90 7.99 -13.40
CA ARG A 156 1.04 8.19 -14.84
C ARG A 156 1.57 6.95 -15.51
N LEU A 157 1.11 6.73 -16.73
CA LEU A 157 1.63 5.69 -17.61
C LEU A 157 3.14 5.86 -17.90
N SER A 158 3.66 7.09 -17.79
CA SER A 158 5.08 7.41 -17.91
C SER A 158 5.88 7.25 -16.61
N ASP A 159 5.24 7.00 -15.47
CA ASP A 159 5.96 6.79 -14.22
C ASP A 159 6.72 5.45 -14.26
N LYS A 160 7.72 5.29 -13.40
CA LYS A 160 8.49 4.05 -13.27
C LYS A 160 7.72 3.05 -12.39
N HIS A 161 7.67 1.81 -12.86
CA HIS A 161 7.28 0.66 -12.06
C HIS A 161 8.42 0.23 -11.13
N HIS A 162 8.16 -0.72 -10.22
CA HIS A 162 9.14 -1.17 -9.23
C HIS A 162 10.35 -1.89 -9.86
N ASP A 163 10.19 -2.45 -11.06
CA ASP A 163 11.27 -3.07 -11.84
C ASP A 163 12.07 -2.05 -12.69
N GLY A 164 11.75 -0.75 -12.57
CA GLY A 164 12.40 0.33 -13.30
C GLY A 164 11.84 0.61 -14.70
N ARG A 165 10.99 -0.27 -15.25
CA ARG A 165 10.34 -0.06 -16.56
C ARG A 165 9.22 0.96 -16.44
N PRO A 166 8.84 1.66 -17.53
CA PRO A 166 7.65 2.51 -17.52
C PRO A 166 6.38 1.71 -17.23
N VAL A 167 5.43 2.28 -16.49
CA VAL A 167 4.13 1.66 -16.18
C VAL A 167 3.40 1.21 -17.45
N ILE A 168 3.45 2.00 -18.52
CA ILE A 168 2.83 1.62 -19.81
C ILE A 168 3.36 0.31 -20.40
N VAL A 169 4.66 0.03 -20.24
CA VAL A 169 5.27 -1.21 -20.76
C VAL A 169 4.70 -2.43 -20.04
N VAL A 170 4.77 -2.40 -18.71
CA VAL A 170 4.27 -3.47 -17.83
C VAL A 170 2.78 -3.72 -18.05
N THR A 171 2.02 -2.65 -18.26
CA THR A 171 0.56 -2.74 -18.44
C THR A 171 0.15 -3.24 -19.81
N VAL A 172 0.87 -2.89 -20.88
CA VAL A 172 0.62 -3.41 -22.23
C VAL A 172 0.89 -4.91 -22.27
N GLU A 173 2.01 -5.37 -21.70
CA GLU A 173 2.34 -6.80 -21.58
C GLU A 173 1.24 -7.55 -20.83
N ARG A 174 0.87 -7.05 -19.64
CA ARG A 174 -0.20 -7.66 -18.82
C ARG A 174 -1.57 -7.62 -19.51
N TYR A 175 -1.85 -6.57 -20.29
CA TYR A 175 -3.09 -6.48 -21.07
C TYR A 175 -3.15 -7.58 -22.12
N HIS A 176 -2.08 -7.79 -22.88
CA HIS A 176 -2.02 -8.84 -23.89
C HIS A 176 -2.09 -10.24 -23.27
N GLU A 177 -1.47 -10.43 -22.11
CA GLU A 177 -1.59 -11.67 -21.34
C GLU A 177 -3.05 -11.96 -20.99
N LEU A 178 -3.73 -11.05 -20.28
CA LEU A 178 -5.14 -11.22 -19.89
C LEU A 178 -6.08 -11.36 -21.08
N LYS A 179 -5.82 -10.62 -22.16
CA LYS A 179 -6.57 -10.71 -23.41
C LYS A 179 -6.42 -12.08 -24.07
N SER A 180 -5.20 -12.61 -24.11
CA SER A 180 -4.91 -13.92 -24.70
C SER A 180 -5.52 -15.08 -23.90
N GLN A 181 -5.63 -14.92 -22.59
CA GLN A 181 -6.29 -15.87 -21.68
C GLN A 181 -7.81 -15.80 -21.73
N GLY A 182 -8.39 -14.77 -22.38
CA GLY A 182 -9.84 -14.57 -22.40
C GLY A 182 -10.42 -13.99 -21.10
N SER A 183 -9.55 -13.52 -20.18
CA SER A 183 -9.92 -13.04 -18.85
C SER A 183 -10.35 -11.58 -18.78
N LEU A 184 -10.41 -10.88 -19.92
CA LEU A 184 -10.94 -9.51 -20.00
C LEU A 184 -12.44 -9.53 -20.33
N ILE A 185 -13.27 -9.20 -19.34
CA ILE A 185 -14.72 -9.09 -19.52
C ILE A 185 -15.08 -7.61 -19.67
N TYR A 186 -15.42 -7.23 -20.90
CA TYR A 186 -15.73 -5.86 -21.29
C TYR A 186 -17.18 -5.47 -20.94
N PRO A 187 -17.46 -4.17 -20.78
CA PRO A 187 -18.83 -3.69 -20.69
C PRO A 187 -19.63 -4.04 -21.97
N PRO A 188 -20.96 -4.21 -21.85
CA PRO A 188 -21.81 -4.58 -23.00
C PRO A 188 -21.72 -3.58 -24.16
N LYS A 189 -21.44 -2.31 -23.86
CA LYS A 189 -21.33 -1.23 -24.85
C LYS A 189 -19.89 -0.77 -24.99
N GLY A 190 -19.43 -0.64 -26.23
CA GLY A 190 -18.15 0.00 -26.53
C GLY A 190 -16.91 -0.86 -26.27
N LYS A 191 -17.02 -2.20 -26.36
CA LYS A 191 -15.88 -3.13 -26.29
C LYS A 191 -14.70 -2.69 -27.16
N SER A 192 -14.97 -2.28 -28.41
CA SER A 192 -13.95 -1.84 -29.37
C SER A 192 -13.15 -0.60 -28.94
N LEU A 193 -13.65 0.18 -27.98
CA LEU A 193 -12.96 1.39 -27.51
C LEU A 193 -11.80 1.07 -26.55
N TYR A 194 -11.75 -0.15 -26.04
CA TYR A 194 -10.71 -0.62 -25.12
C TYR A 194 -9.70 -1.55 -25.82
N ASP A 195 -9.76 -1.63 -27.15
CA ASP A 195 -8.84 -2.45 -27.91
C ASP A 195 -7.53 -1.71 -28.12
N ILE A 196 -6.43 -2.26 -27.60
CA ILE A 196 -5.11 -1.64 -27.66
C ILE A 196 -4.30 -2.32 -28.76
N SER A 197 -3.81 -1.52 -29.71
CA SER A 197 -2.98 -2.00 -30.80
C SER A 197 -1.64 -2.54 -30.28
N PRO A 198 -1.14 -3.68 -30.77
CA PRO A 198 0.22 -4.16 -30.49
C PRO A 198 1.30 -3.14 -30.91
N SER A 199 1.01 -2.29 -31.89
CA SER A 199 1.94 -1.25 -32.38
C SER A 199 2.11 -0.07 -31.41
N LEU A 200 1.37 -0.02 -30.30
CA LEU A 200 1.49 1.05 -29.31
C LEU A 200 2.89 1.09 -28.68
N LEU A 201 3.52 -0.07 -28.55
CA LEU A 201 4.82 -0.26 -27.91
C LEU A 201 5.75 -1.01 -28.85
N ASP A 202 6.88 -0.39 -29.15
CA ASP A 202 8.00 -1.01 -29.84
C ASP A 202 9.24 -1.02 -28.93
N VAL A 203 10.04 -2.08 -29.03
CA VAL A 203 11.20 -2.32 -28.16
C VAL A 203 12.43 -2.44 -29.04
N GLU A 204 13.25 -1.40 -29.01
CA GLU A 204 14.57 -1.38 -29.65
C GLU A 204 15.63 -1.73 -28.60
N PHE A 205 16.79 -2.25 -29.02
CA PHE A 205 17.93 -2.41 -28.11
C PHE A 205 19.02 -1.42 -28.48
N ASN A 206 19.54 -0.70 -27.49
CA ASN A 206 20.68 0.18 -27.71
C ASN A 206 21.97 -0.66 -27.90
N PRO A 207 23.10 -0.06 -28.33
CA PRO A 207 24.36 -0.78 -28.47
C PRO A 207 24.91 -1.42 -27.18
N ALA A 208 24.41 -0.99 -26.00
CA ALA A 208 24.74 -1.60 -24.71
C ALA A 208 23.85 -2.82 -24.37
N GLY A 209 22.89 -3.17 -25.24
CA GLY A 209 21.96 -4.27 -25.03
C GLY A 209 20.79 -3.93 -24.11
N GLU A 210 20.57 -2.67 -23.77
CA GLU A 210 19.45 -2.23 -22.93
C GLU A 210 18.20 -1.94 -23.78
N PRO A 211 17.00 -2.28 -23.30
CA PRO A 211 15.77 -2.02 -24.02
C PRO A 211 15.41 -0.53 -24.00
N VAL A 212 15.12 0.01 -25.19
CA VAL A 212 14.62 1.36 -25.46
C VAL A 212 13.19 1.25 -25.94
N TYR A 213 12.27 1.73 -25.12
CA TYR A 213 10.83 1.66 -25.39
C TYR A 213 10.37 2.86 -26.22
N ARG A 214 9.89 2.59 -27.43
CA ARG A 214 9.23 3.56 -28.32
C ARG A 214 7.72 3.43 -28.13
N ILE A 215 7.11 4.47 -27.57
CA ILE A 215 5.68 4.47 -27.22
C ILE A 215 4.97 5.51 -28.07
N ASP A 216 3.92 5.09 -28.79
CA ASP A 216 3.05 6.01 -29.52
C ASP A 216 1.99 6.62 -28.59
N TRP A 217 2.38 7.67 -27.88
CA TRP A 217 1.49 8.44 -27.00
C TRP A 217 0.31 9.10 -27.73
N THR A 218 0.42 9.32 -29.05
CA THR A 218 -0.62 10.03 -29.82
C THR A 218 -1.82 9.15 -30.14
N SER A 219 -1.60 7.83 -30.22
CA SER A 219 -2.66 6.84 -30.43
C SER A 219 -3.49 6.55 -29.17
N LEU A 220 -3.05 6.99 -27.98
CA LEU A 220 -3.73 6.71 -26.73
C LEU A 220 -5.02 7.53 -26.59
N THR A 221 -6.13 6.81 -26.48
CA THR A 221 -7.43 7.38 -26.10
C THR A 221 -7.60 7.34 -24.57
N PRO A 222 -8.51 8.15 -24.00
CA PRO A 222 -8.84 8.04 -22.57
C PRO A 222 -9.30 6.63 -22.19
N GLU A 223 -10.04 5.94 -23.06
CA GLU A 223 -10.45 4.56 -22.86
C GLU A 223 -9.26 3.58 -22.82
N HIS A 224 -8.22 3.78 -23.66
CA HIS A 224 -6.97 3.01 -23.55
C HIS A 224 -6.27 3.25 -22.21
N VAL A 225 -6.20 4.51 -21.76
CA VAL A 225 -5.61 4.86 -20.45
C VAL A 225 -6.36 4.16 -19.31
N LEU A 226 -7.70 4.17 -19.34
CA LEU A 226 -8.50 3.45 -18.35
C LEU A 226 -8.20 1.95 -18.36
N MET A 227 -8.18 1.31 -19.54
CA MET A 227 -7.86 -0.11 -19.64
C MET A 227 -6.48 -0.43 -19.06
N LEU A 228 -5.45 0.32 -19.45
CA LEU A 228 -4.09 0.13 -18.95
C LEU A 228 -3.99 0.34 -17.44
N LEU A 229 -4.68 1.32 -16.87
CA LEU A 229 -4.73 1.52 -15.42
C LEU A 229 -5.48 0.41 -14.69
N VAL A 230 -6.59 -0.10 -15.25
CA VAL A 230 -7.31 -1.23 -14.64
C VAL A 230 -6.41 -2.45 -14.64
N VAL A 231 -5.77 -2.75 -15.76
CA VAL A 231 -4.80 -3.85 -15.86
C VAL A 231 -3.64 -3.65 -14.89
N TYR A 232 -3.10 -2.43 -14.79
CA TYR A 232 -2.05 -2.08 -13.84
C TYR A 232 -2.45 -2.40 -12.40
N SER A 233 -3.71 -2.14 -12.06
CA SER A 233 -4.21 -2.35 -10.72
C SER A 233 -4.17 -3.84 -10.30
N THR A 234 -4.06 -4.79 -11.23
CA THR A 234 -3.91 -6.22 -10.91
C THR A 234 -2.51 -6.59 -10.45
N VAL A 235 -1.49 -5.80 -10.81
CA VAL A 235 -0.07 -6.06 -10.50
C VAL A 235 0.54 -5.03 -9.52
N PHE A 236 -0.04 -3.84 -9.46
CA PHE A 236 0.37 -2.80 -8.53
C PHE A 236 -0.11 -3.13 -7.11
N ASN A 237 0.60 -2.74 -6.06
CA ASN A 237 0.09 -2.71 -4.69
C ASN A 237 0.52 -1.40 -4.05
N ASN A 238 -0.42 -0.62 -3.51
CA ASN A 238 -0.06 0.59 -2.78
C ASN A 238 0.33 0.20 -1.36
N VAL A 239 1.63 -0.02 -1.14
CA VAL A 239 2.16 -0.45 0.16
C VAL A 239 1.93 0.58 1.29
N GLY A 240 1.74 1.85 0.93
CA GLY A 240 1.41 2.92 1.88
C GLY A 240 -0.08 3.09 2.13
N SER A 241 -0.95 2.30 1.50
CA SER A 241 -2.40 2.40 1.73
C SER A 241 -2.79 1.73 3.05
N GLU A 242 -3.75 2.35 3.75
CA GLU A 242 -4.34 1.77 4.95
C GLU A 242 -4.89 0.36 4.70
N ALA A 243 -5.55 0.14 3.56
CA ALA A 243 -6.06 -1.18 3.18
C ALA A 243 -4.95 -2.24 3.07
N TYR A 244 -3.80 -1.88 2.49
CA TYR A 244 -2.66 -2.78 2.39
C TYR A 244 -2.01 -3.04 3.75
N ILE A 245 -1.80 -1.99 4.54
CA ILE A 245 -1.25 -2.07 5.89
C ILE A 245 -2.15 -2.96 6.75
N ASN A 246 -3.46 -2.73 6.73
CA ASN A 246 -4.45 -3.54 7.45
C ASN A 246 -4.45 -5.00 6.96
N ALA A 247 -4.33 -5.26 5.65
CA ALA A 247 -4.23 -6.63 5.13
C ALA A 247 -2.93 -7.34 5.57
N MET A 248 -1.81 -6.62 5.65
CA MET A 248 -0.55 -7.16 6.17
C MET A 248 -0.60 -7.40 7.68
N HIS A 249 -1.29 -6.55 8.44
CA HIS A 249 -1.48 -6.75 9.87
C HIS A 249 -2.53 -7.82 10.20
N SER A 250 -3.57 -7.98 9.37
CA SER A 250 -4.66 -8.94 9.62
C SER A 250 -4.30 -10.37 9.26
N THR A 251 -3.29 -10.59 8.42
CA THR A 251 -2.82 -11.93 8.03
C THR A 251 -1.99 -12.63 9.10
N GLY A 252 -1.75 -11.99 10.26
CA GLY A 252 -0.94 -12.55 11.35
C GLY A 252 -1.62 -12.69 12.71
N VAL A 253 -2.93 -12.45 12.85
CA VAL A 253 -3.52 -12.17 14.17
C VAL A 253 -4.90 -12.81 14.36
N ASP A 254 -4.91 -14.13 14.60
CA ASP A 254 -5.89 -14.73 15.52
C ASP A 254 -5.48 -14.52 17.00
N ASN A 255 -4.37 -13.82 17.26
CA ASN A 255 -3.89 -13.51 18.61
C ASN A 255 -3.77 -12.01 18.80
N ALA A 256 -4.81 -11.36 19.36
CA ALA A 256 -4.85 -9.94 19.74
C ALA A 256 -3.44 -9.34 19.92
N PHE A 257 -2.97 -8.61 18.91
CA PHE A 257 -1.62 -8.09 18.86
C PHE A 257 -1.48 -6.97 19.90
N SER A 258 -0.98 -7.32 21.09
CA SER A 258 -0.61 -6.33 22.10
C SER A 258 0.78 -5.79 21.78
N PRO A 259 0.98 -4.46 21.67
CA PRO A 259 2.30 -3.86 21.50
C PRO A 259 3.31 -4.29 22.58
N LEU A 260 2.82 -4.62 23.78
CA LEU A 260 3.63 -5.13 24.87
C LEU A 260 4.13 -6.56 24.58
N THR A 261 3.34 -7.38 23.91
CA THR A 261 3.77 -8.74 23.51
C THR A 261 4.91 -8.67 22.49
N ALA A 262 4.84 -7.74 21.53
CA ALA A 262 5.95 -7.51 20.60
C ALA A 262 7.23 -7.05 21.33
N LEU A 263 7.09 -6.16 22.32
CA LEU A 263 8.21 -5.73 23.16
C LEU A 263 8.80 -6.89 23.97
N PHE A 264 7.97 -7.67 24.67
CA PHE A 264 8.43 -8.81 25.47
C PHE A 264 9.06 -9.91 24.61
N ASN A 265 8.55 -10.15 23.40
CA ASN A 265 9.17 -11.08 22.47
C ASN A 265 10.54 -10.59 22.00
N LEU A 266 10.69 -9.28 21.76
CA LEU A 266 11.98 -8.69 21.36
C LEU A 266 12.99 -8.73 22.50
N VAL A 267 12.58 -8.39 23.72
CA VAL A 267 13.42 -8.48 24.92
C VAL A 267 13.80 -9.93 25.20
N GLY A 268 12.84 -10.87 25.17
CA GLY A 268 13.13 -12.28 25.37
C GLY A 268 14.00 -12.89 24.26
N ALA A 269 13.90 -12.41 23.03
CA ALA A 269 14.80 -12.82 21.94
C ALA A 269 16.22 -12.28 22.16
N TYR A 270 16.35 -11.03 22.61
CA TYR A 270 17.62 -10.43 22.98
C TYR A 270 18.28 -11.17 24.15
N ASP A 271 17.54 -11.46 25.22
CA ASP A 271 18.07 -12.18 26.39
C ASP A 271 18.55 -13.58 26.02
N ARG A 272 17.79 -14.31 25.19
CA ARG A 272 18.22 -15.62 24.66
C ARG A 272 19.47 -15.54 23.78
N GLN A 273 19.67 -14.40 23.10
CA GLN A 273 20.86 -14.17 22.30
C GLN A 273 22.06 -13.89 23.19
N VAL A 274 21.90 -13.04 24.21
CA VAL A 274 22.91 -12.78 25.24
C VAL A 274 23.28 -14.06 25.99
N GLU A 275 22.31 -14.92 26.33
CA GLU A 275 22.56 -16.22 26.94
C GLU A 275 23.38 -17.14 26.02
N LYS A 276 23.09 -17.19 24.73
CA LYS A 276 23.89 -17.96 23.77
C LYS A 276 25.31 -17.43 23.64
N ASP A 277 25.47 -16.11 23.62
CA ASP A 277 26.77 -15.46 23.50
C ASP A 277 27.60 -15.60 24.78
N THR A 278 26.96 -15.59 25.96
CA THR A 278 27.63 -15.83 27.25
C THR A 278 28.01 -17.30 27.46
N VAL A 279 27.17 -18.25 27.04
CA VAL A 279 27.49 -19.69 27.11
C VAL A 279 28.60 -20.08 26.13
N SER A 280 28.80 -19.34 25.04
CA SER A 280 29.93 -19.54 24.11
C SER A 280 31.26 -18.98 24.62
N SER A 281 31.27 -18.19 25.69
CA SER A 281 32.53 -17.76 26.30
C SER A 281 33.05 -18.87 27.21
N THR A 282 33.94 -19.70 26.67
CA THR A 282 34.82 -20.51 27.53
C THR A 282 35.56 -19.55 28.44
N LEU A 283 35.20 -19.52 29.73
CA LEU A 283 36.03 -18.96 30.79
C LEU A 283 37.39 -19.67 30.72
N THR A 284 38.34 -19.09 29.99
CA THR A 284 39.73 -19.54 29.95
C THR A 284 40.41 -19.14 31.25
N GLY A 285 40.02 -19.82 32.34
CA GLY A 285 40.80 -19.86 33.57
C GLY A 285 41.77 -21.03 33.51
N THR A 286 43.07 -20.74 33.61
CA THR A 286 44.10 -21.80 33.67
C THR A 286 44.00 -22.51 35.03
N ARG A 287 43.73 -23.82 35.01
CA ARG A 287 43.55 -24.63 36.22
C ARG A 287 44.91 -24.89 36.87
N ILE A 288 45.13 -24.39 38.09
CA ILE A 288 46.43 -24.54 38.79
C ILE A 288 46.43 -25.81 39.68
N ASP A 289 45.29 -26.21 40.26
CA ASP A 289 45.15 -27.52 40.92
C ASP A 289 43.68 -28.02 41.00
N LYS A 290 43.44 -29.11 41.74
CA LYS A 290 42.12 -29.77 41.88
C LYS A 290 41.07 -28.93 42.61
N GLN A 291 41.45 -27.85 43.31
CA GLN A 291 40.58 -27.04 44.15
C GLN A 291 40.66 -25.53 43.87
N THR A 292 41.52 -25.07 42.95
CA THR A 292 41.67 -23.64 42.68
C THR A 292 41.65 -23.31 41.18
N VAL A 293 40.78 -22.36 40.80
CA VAL A 293 40.69 -21.76 39.45
C VAL A 293 40.85 -20.25 39.60
N ILE A 294 41.71 -19.64 38.78
CA ILE A 294 41.81 -18.19 38.66
C ILE A 294 40.96 -17.76 37.46
N LEU A 295 40.04 -16.82 37.70
CA LEU A 295 39.27 -16.12 36.66
C LEU A 295 40.10 -14.99 36.07
#